data_AF-A0A845QM68-F1
#
_entry.id   AF-A0A845QM68-F1
#
_cell.length_a   1.000
_cell.length_b   1.000
_cell.length_c   1.000
_cell.angle_alpha   90.00
_cell.angle_beta   90.00
_cell.angle_gamma   90.00
#
_symmetry.space_group_name_H-M   'P 1'
#
loop_
_entity.id
_entity.type
_entity.pdbx_description
1 polymer ?
#
loop_
_entity_poly.entity_id
_entity_poly.type
_entity_poly.pdbx_seq_one_letter_code
_entity_poly.pdbx_strand_id
1 'polypeptide(L)' 'MITNGDKVIMNEKYHVTEKNKNKVFLVSSSPFEVCGQMCVMLEGYTGCYALDGLKKVKGGTEDA' A
#
# COMPACT_ATOMS: atom_id res chain seq x y z
N MET A 1 -9.85 3.02 -5.55
CA MET A 1 -8.72 3.96 -5.69
C MET A 1 -8.05 4.06 -4.32
N ILE A 2 -6.72 3.92 -4.25
CA ILE A 2 -5.94 4.07 -3.01
C ILE A 2 -5.51 5.52 -2.90
N THR A 3 -5.80 6.17 -1.77
CA THR A 3 -5.49 7.58 -1.53
C THR A 3 -4.86 7.78 -0.16
N ASN A 4 -4.37 9.00 0.12
CA ASN A 4 -3.91 9.40 1.45
C ASN A 4 -4.95 9.04 2.53
N GLY A 5 -4.49 8.48 3.65
CA GLY A 5 -5.32 8.03 4.77
C GLY A 5 -5.84 6.58 4.66
N ASP A 6 -5.65 5.92 3.51
CA ASP A 6 -6.06 4.53 3.37
C ASP A 6 -5.13 3.57 4.11
N LYS A 7 -5.71 2.53 4.70
CA LYS A 7 -4.98 1.36 5.22
C LYS A 7 -4.81 0.34 4.11
N VAL A 8 -3.59 -0.10 3.88
CA VAL A 8 -3.23 -1.03 2.80
C VAL A 8 -2.30 -2.13 3.31
N ILE A 9 -2.28 -3.27 2.61
CA ILE A 9 -1.27 -4.32 2.74
C ILE A 9 -0.57 -4.50 1.39
N MET A 10 0.69 -4.94 1.41
CA MET A 10 1.39 -5.36 0.20
C MET A 10 0.79 -6.68 -0.30
N ASN A 11 0.45 -6.76 -1.58
CA ASN A 11 -0.32 -7.88 -2.17
C ASN A 11 0.56 -8.98 -2.80
N GLU A 12 1.87 -8.99 -2.52
CA GLU A 12 2.84 -9.95 -3.05
C GLU A 12 3.06 -9.93 -4.57
N LYS A 13 2.51 -8.95 -5.30
CA LYS A 13 2.83 -8.73 -6.73
C LYS A 13 4.32 -8.48 -6.97
N TYR A 14 4.97 -7.81 -6.02
CA TYR A 14 6.41 -7.55 -6.00
C TYR A 14 7.06 -8.25 -4.81
N HIS A 15 8.40 -8.28 -4.78
CA HIS A 15 9.13 -8.84 -3.65
C HIS A 15 8.82 -8.07 -2.35
N VAL A 16 8.17 -8.75 -1.40
CA VAL A 16 7.87 -8.23 -0.06
C VAL A 16 8.78 -8.93 0.95
N THR A 17 9.58 -8.16 1.67
CA THR A 17 10.40 -8.68 2.78
C THR A 17 9.51 -9.25 3.88
N GLU A 18 9.94 -10.30 4.58
CA GLU A 18 9.18 -10.93 5.68
C GLU A 18 8.63 -9.92 6.71
N LYS A 19 9.42 -8.90 7.07
CA LYS A 19 8.99 -7.84 8.02
C LYS A 19 7.79 -6.98 7.56
N ASN A 20 7.49 -7.00 6.27
CA ASN A 20 6.41 -6.22 5.65
C ASN A 20 5.24 -7.10 5.21
N LYS A 21 5.39 -8.43 5.21
CA LYS A 21 4.30 -9.35 4.89
C LYS A 21 3.17 -9.22 5.90
N ASN A 22 1.94 -9.17 5.42
CA ASN A 22 0.73 -8.99 6.22
C ASN A 22 0.71 -7.72 7.10
N LYS A 23 1.68 -6.81 6.94
CA LYS A 23 1.74 -5.57 7.70
C LYS A 23 0.80 -4.55 7.07
N VAL A 24 -0.04 -3.95 7.90
CA VAL A 24 -0.89 -2.83 7.50
C VAL A 24 -0.06 -1.55 7.50
N PHE A 25 -0.12 -0.82 6.40
CA PHE A 25 0.50 0.49 6.23
C PHE A 25 -0.58 1.56 6.07
N LEU A 26 -0.30 2.77 6.58
CA LEU A 26 -1.09 3.96 6.29
C LEU A 26 -0.49 4.68 5.07
N VAL A 27 -1.31 5.00 4.08
CA VAL A 27 -0.88 5.77 2.92
C VAL A 27 -0.71 7.23 3.33
N SER A 28 0.50 7.78 3.15
CA SER A 28 0.88 9.12 3.60
C SER A 28 0.99 10.16 2.48
N SER A 29 0.75 9.77 1.23
CA SER A 29 0.76 10.69 0.08
C SER A 29 -0.42 10.46 -0.87
N SER A 30 -0.72 11.44 -1.71
CA SER A 30 -1.47 11.19 -2.94
C SER A 30 -0.64 10.32 -3.90
N PRO A 31 -1.26 9.58 -4.85
CA PRO A 31 -0.53 8.88 -5.90
C PRO A 31 0.30 9.83 -6.76
N PHE A 32 1.50 9.41 -7.14
CA PHE A 32 2.40 10.14 -8.04
C PHE A 32 3.15 9.18 -8.95
N GLU A 33 3.56 9.68 -10.11
CA GLU A 33 4.30 8.88 -11.09
C GLU A 33 5.81 8.90 -10.81
N VAL A 34 6.42 7.72 -10.86
CA VAL A 34 7.87 7.52 -10.81
C VAL A 34 8.25 6.64 -12.01
N CYS A 35 8.92 7.23 -13.00
CA CYS A 35 9.39 6.52 -14.20
C CYS A 35 8.28 5.72 -14.91
N GLY A 36 7.07 6.29 -15.06
CA GLY A 36 5.93 5.61 -15.68
C GLY A 36 5.20 4.60 -14.80
N GLN A 37 5.50 4.51 -13.49
CA GLN A 37 4.77 3.70 -12.52
C GLN A 37 4.10 4.58 -11.47
N MET A 38 2.82 4.32 -11.18
CA MET A 38 2.08 5.02 -10.12
C MET A 38 2.46 4.45 -8.76
N CYS A 39 2.91 5.32 -7.87
CA CYS A 39 3.39 4.98 -6.54
C CYS A 39 2.75 5.83 -5.45
N VAL A 40 2.86 5.37 -4.20
CA VAL A 40 2.49 6.13 -3.00
C VAL A 40 3.58 6.01 -1.93
N MET A 41 3.60 6.94 -0.99
CA MET A 41 4.39 6.83 0.24
C MET A 41 3.54 6.15 1.33
N LEU A 42 4.22 5.38 2.18
CA LEU A 42 3.62 4.64 3.29
C LEU A 42 4.29 5.07 4.60
N GLU A 43 3.52 5.26 5.66
CA GLU A 43 4.09 5.62 6.97
C GLU A 43 5.02 4.52 7.51
N GLY A 44 6.21 4.92 7.94
CA GLY A 44 7.23 4.01 8.46
C GLY A 44 7.86 3.09 7.41
N TYR A 45 7.64 3.34 6.11
CA TYR A 45 8.32 2.67 5.01
C TYR A 45 9.24 3.66 4.30
N THR A 46 10.51 3.29 4.13
CA THR A 46 11.46 4.11 3.40
C THR A 46 11.26 3.93 1.90
N GLY A 47 10.98 5.02 1.19
CA GLY A 47 10.76 5.05 -0.25
C GLY A 47 9.29 5.05 -0.65
N CYS A 48 9.03 4.97 -1.95
CA CYS A 48 7.68 4.83 -2.51
C CYS A 48 7.40 3.36 -2.87
N TYR A 49 6.12 3.00 -2.91
CA TYR A 49 5.69 1.66 -3.27
C TYR A 49 4.66 1.72 -4.40
N ALA A 50 4.74 0.76 -5.32
CA ALA A 50 3.87 0.70 -6.49
C ALA A 50 2.41 0.48 -6.07
N LEU A 51 1.51 1.31 -6.61
CA LEU A 51 0.11 1.38 -6.20
C LEU A 51 -0.65 0.08 -6.52
N ASP A 52 -0.30 -0.59 -7.60
CA ASP A 52 -0.84 -1.89 -8.02
C ASP A 52 -0.27 -3.08 -7.22
N GLY A 53 0.77 -2.85 -6.42
CA GLY A 53 1.30 -3.78 -5.43
C GLY A 53 0.59 -3.71 -4.07
N LEU A 54 -0.45 -2.88 -3.94
CA LEU A 54 -1.16 -2.63 -2.69
C LEU A 54 -2.60 -3.11 -2.78
N LYS A 55 -3.10 -3.64 -1.67
CA LYS A 55 -4.51 -3.97 -1.47
C LYS A 55 -5.06 -3.17 -0.31
N LYS A 56 -6.14 -2.43 -0.53
CA LYS A 56 -6.84 -1.70 0.52
C LYS A 56 -7.44 -2.68 1.52
N VAL A 57 -7.23 -2.42 2.80
CA VAL A 57 -7.86 -3.15 3.90
C VAL A 57 -9.22 -2.51 4.12
N LYS A 58 -10.31 -3.26 3.87
CA LYS A 58 -11.63 -2.82 4.33
C LYS A 58 -11.61 -2.84 5.86
N GLY A 59 -12.00 -1.73 6.50
CA GLY A 59 -12.39 -1.79 7.91
C GLY A 59 -13.47 -2.85 8.04
N GLY A 60 -13.26 -3.84 8.91
CA GLY A 60 -14.02 -5.08 8.91
C GLY A 60 -15.52 -4.88 8.91
N THR A 61 -16.16 -5.47 7.91
CA THR A 61 -17.42 -6.21 7.97
C THR A 61 -17.56 -6.92 6.64
N GLU A 62 -17.36 -8.24 6.64
CA GLU A 62 -17.93 -9.23 5.70
C GLU A 62 -17.55 -10.62 6.23
N ASP A 63 -17.93 -10.88 7.48
CA ASP A 63 -18.58 -12.14 7.86
C ASP A 63 -20.08 -11.82 7.78
N ALA A 64 -20.72 -12.18 6.66
CA ALA A 64 -22.17 -12.31 6.50
C ALA A 64 -22.46 -13.13 5.24
#